data_AF-Q0S7D6-F1
#
_entry.id   AF-Q0S7D6-F1
#
_cell.length_a   1.000
_cell.length_b   1.000
_cell.length_c   1.000
_cell.angle_alpha   90.00
_cell.angle_beta   90.00
_cell.angle_gamma   90.00
#
_symmetry.space_group_name_H-M   'P 1'
#
loop_
_entity.id
_entity.type
_entity.pdbx_description
1 polymer ?
#
loop_
_entity_poly.entity_id
_entity_poly.type
_entity_poly.pdbx_seq_one_letter_code
_entity_poly.pdbx_strand_id
1 'polypeptide(L)'
;MTSQFSVSNLTKTFGSNTIVDQLDLDIQDGEFLVLLGPSGCGKTTTLRCIAGLETPEHGSITFKDHTVFDASTRINVPAYKRNIGMVFQSYALWPNMTVRENIRYPLKVRRMKSAIAAGQVETAAGMVDCGALLDRYPSQLSGGQQQRVAVARGLVAQPDLVLFDEPLSNLDARLRDQVRSQIHQLHQRLGFTAVFVTHDQAEAFALGDRLAIMKAGKIEQYDTPERVYQTPSSDYVAAFIGMANRLELVRRHEGWTTRAGAPVDLDAAVVQGDYITGDTAVGRLRPEDLALHHSLDEVRAGDVGFVGELVTSEYGGRYFDVTVDAGGEQLYVRADAELHGRWLRGATVGSPLVVSFSPTKLRVFPHPDGHVDLQVPVLAQAARSEA
;
A
#
# COMPACT_ATOMS: atom_id res chain seq x y z
N MET A 1 -4.97 -16.21 18.62
CA MET A 1 -4.11 -15.09 19.05
C MET A 1 -5.03 -13.93 19.35
N THR A 2 -4.99 -13.38 20.56
CA THR A 2 -5.87 -12.29 20.98
C THR A 2 -5.24 -10.96 20.54
N SER A 3 -5.98 -10.08 19.88
CA SER A 3 -5.49 -8.74 19.55
C SER A 3 -5.18 -7.97 20.84
N GLN A 4 -4.05 -7.26 20.88
CA GLN A 4 -3.67 -6.45 22.04
C GLN A 4 -4.12 -5.01 21.91
N PHE A 5 -4.40 -4.52 20.71
CA PHE A 5 -4.97 -3.20 20.52
C PHE A 5 -6.12 -3.33 19.54
N SER A 6 -7.29 -2.80 19.90
CA SER A 6 -8.45 -2.87 19.04
C SER A 6 -9.11 -1.52 18.89
N VAL A 7 -9.62 -1.30 17.68
CA VAL A 7 -10.45 -0.19 17.26
C VAL A 7 -11.72 -0.84 16.74
N SER A 8 -12.88 -0.48 17.31
CA SER A 8 -14.16 -1.08 16.91
C SER A 8 -15.14 0.00 16.47
N ASN A 9 -15.73 -0.18 15.29
CA ASN A 9 -16.74 0.70 14.70
C ASN A 9 -16.38 2.20 14.79
N LEU A 10 -15.11 2.53 14.55
CA LEU A 10 -14.63 3.90 14.70
C LEU A 10 -15.20 4.78 13.60
N THR A 11 -15.92 5.83 13.98
CA THR A 11 -16.41 6.83 13.01
C THR A 11 -15.86 8.19 13.40
N LYS A 12 -15.23 8.86 12.42
CA LYS A 12 -14.77 10.24 12.54
C LYS A 12 -15.33 11.12 11.42
N THR A 13 -16.00 12.20 11.79
CA THR A 13 -16.56 13.21 10.89
C THR A 13 -15.96 14.60 11.15
N PHE A 14 -16.00 15.45 10.12
CA PHE A 14 -15.81 16.89 10.25
C PHE A 14 -16.98 17.60 9.58
N GLY A 15 -17.88 18.16 10.37
CA GLY A 15 -19.16 18.65 9.88
C GLY A 15 -19.99 17.50 9.31
N SER A 16 -20.42 17.61 8.05
CA SER A 16 -21.17 16.56 7.34
C SER A 16 -20.28 15.52 6.64
N ASN A 17 -18.95 15.70 6.65
CA ASN A 17 -18.05 14.83 5.90
C ASN A 17 -17.49 13.71 6.80
N THR A 18 -17.81 12.45 6.46
CA THR A 18 -17.26 11.27 7.14
C THR A 18 -15.88 10.93 6.59
N ILE A 19 -14.85 10.98 7.44
CA ILE A 19 -13.46 10.72 7.08
C ILE A 19 -13.03 9.29 7.45
N VAL A 20 -13.55 8.78 8.56
CA VAL A 20 -13.38 7.38 8.98
C VAL A 20 -14.80 6.85 9.20
N ASP A 21 -15.14 5.74 8.55
CA ASP A 21 -16.51 5.22 8.53
C ASP A 21 -16.56 3.77 9.04
N GLN A 22 -17.01 3.60 10.28
CA GLN A 22 -17.20 2.29 10.93
C GLN A 22 -15.97 1.39 10.79
N LEU A 23 -14.79 1.95 11.08
CA LEU A 23 -13.53 1.24 10.91
C LEU A 23 -13.28 0.30 12.08
N ASP A 24 -13.10 -0.98 11.77
CA ASP A 24 -12.59 -2.01 12.69
C ASP A 24 -11.12 -2.31 12.38
N LEU A 25 -10.29 -2.35 13.41
CA LEU A 25 -8.85 -2.63 13.27
C LEU A 25 -8.31 -3.30 14.53
N ASP A 26 -7.60 -4.40 14.36
CA ASP A 26 -7.04 -5.21 15.43
C ASP A 26 -5.54 -5.40 15.24
N ILE A 27 -4.73 -4.92 16.18
CA ILE A 27 -3.27 -4.96 16.14
C ILE A 27 -2.76 -5.95 17.18
N GLN A 28 -1.90 -6.87 16.75
CA GLN A 28 -1.23 -7.83 17.60
C GLN A 28 -0.01 -7.22 18.30
N ASP A 29 0.41 -7.83 19.40
CA ASP A 29 1.62 -7.41 20.11
C ASP A 29 2.87 -7.61 19.25
N GLY A 30 3.73 -6.59 19.18
CA GLY A 30 4.91 -6.59 18.33
C GLY A 30 4.62 -6.55 16.83
N GLU A 31 3.37 -6.32 16.41
CA GLU A 31 3.01 -6.19 15.00
C GLU A 31 3.42 -4.82 14.46
N PHE A 32 4.06 -4.81 13.29
CA PHE A 32 4.22 -3.61 12.49
C PHE A 32 3.07 -3.48 11.48
N LEU A 33 2.01 -2.80 11.88
CA LEU A 33 0.86 -2.52 11.01
C LEU A 33 1.14 -1.32 10.11
N VAL A 34 0.89 -1.44 8.81
CA VAL A 34 0.90 -0.30 7.88
C VAL A 34 -0.50 0.05 7.43
N LEU A 35 -0.91 1.32 7.63
CA LEU A 35 -2.10 1.90 6.99
C LEU A 35 -1.65 2.49 5.65
N LEU A 36 -2.20 1.96 4.55
CA LEU A 36 -1.83 2.33 3.19
C LEU A 36 -3.08 2.74 2.40
N GLY A 37 -2.98 3.76 1.56
CA GLY A 37 -4.10 4.25 0.75
C GLY A 37 -3.81 5.62 0.16
N PRO A 38 -4.68 6.14 -0.72
CA PRO A 38 -4.48 7.44 -1.35
C PRO A 38 -4.60 8.60 -0.34
N SER A 39 -4.14 9.78 -0.73
CA SER A 39 -4.35 10.99 0.08
C SER A 39 -5.84 11.22 0.37
N GLY A 40 -6.16 11.56 1.62
CA GLY A 40 -7.54 11.82 2.04
C GLY A 40 -8.39 10.59 2.39
N CYS A 41 -7.87 9.35 2.31
CA CYS A 41 -8.66 8.15 2.63
C CYS A 41 -8.87 7.88 4.13
N GLY A 42 -8.39 8.76 5.03
CA GLY A 42 -8.62 8.66 6.47
C GLY A 42 -7.48 8.07 7.33
N LYS A 43 -6.30 7.76 6.77
CA LYS A 43 -5.16 7.15 7.50
C LYS A 43 -4.68 8.00 8.69
N THR A 44 -4.26 9.24 8.42
CA THR A 44 -3.77 10.16 9.47
C THR A 44 -4.85 10.46 10.50
N THR A 45 -6.11 10.58 10.07
CA THR A 45 -7.24 10.77 10.99
C THR A 45 -7.44 9.57 11.90
N THR A 46 -7.39 8.35 11.36
CA THR A 46 -7.45 7.09 12.14
C THR A 46 -6.30 7.03 13.15
N LEU A 47 -5.07 7.31 12.71
CA LEU A 47 -3.89 7.34 13.58
C LEU A 47 -4.02 8.40 14.69
N ARG A 48 -4.55 9.59 14.40
CA ARG A 48 -4.79 10.65 15.39
C ARG A 48 -5.90 10.31 16.38
N CYS A 49 -6.93 9.58 15.95
CA CYS A 49 -7.96 9.04 16.84
C CYS A 49 -7.38 8.01 17.82
N ILE A 50 -6.55 7.09 17.34
CA ILE A 50 -5.78 6.15 18.17
C ILE A 50 -4.90 6.91 19.16
N ALA A 51 -4.23 7.97 18.69
CA ALA A 51 -3.37 8.80 19.52
C ALA A 51 -4.11 9.62 20.60
N GLY A 52 -5.41 9.84 20.43
CA GLY A 52 -6.19 10.75 21.27
C GLY A 52 -5.94 12.23 20.96
N LEU A 53 -5.47 12.53 19.75
CA LEU A 53 -5.33 13.89 19.22
C LEU A 53 -6.60 14.36 18.52
N GLU A 54 -7.40 13.41 18.02
CA GLU A 54 -8.74 13.65 17.49
C GLU A 54 -9.74 12.81 18.29
N THR A 55 -10.93 13.35 18.56
CA THR A 55 -12.01 12.63 19.25
C THR A 55 -13.01 12.10 18.21
N PRO A 56 -13.20 10.77 18.08
CA PRO A 56 -14.23 10.18 17.23
C PRO A 56 -15.65 10.47 17.73
N GLU A 57 -16.63 10.42 16.83
CA GLU A 57 -18.05 10.54 17.18
C GLU A 57 -18.63 9.21 17.66
N HIS A 58 -18.15 8.08 17.12
CA HIS A 58 -18.60 6.72 17.48
C HIS A 58 -17.45 5.72 17.60
N GLY A 59 -17.76 4.56 18.18
CA GLY A 59 -16.85 3.43 18.33
C GLY A 59 -16.09 3.42 19.66
N SER A 60 -15.12 2.53 19.74
CA SER A 60 -14.25 2.34 20.89
C SER A 60 -12.81 2.03 20.47
N ILE A 61 -11.87 2.38 21.35
CA ILE A 61 -10.44 2.06 21.21
C ILE A 61 -9.97 1.48 22.53
N THR A 62 -9.38 0.28 22.48
CA THR A 62 -8.84 -0.42 23.65
C THR A 62 -7.38 -0.79 23.44
N PHE A 63 -6.57 -0.54 24.46
CA PHE A 63 -5.16 -0.90 24.53
C PHE A 63 -4.98 -1.92 25.63
N LYS A 64 -4.62 -3.15 25.26
CA LYS A 64 -4.60 -4.34 26.12
C LYS A 64 -5.95 -4.47 26.81
N ASP A 65 -5.96 -4.51 28.14
CA ASP A 65 -7.18 -4.60 28.96
C ASP A 65 -7.77 -3.22 29.33
N HIS A 66 -7.33 -2.14 28.67
CA HIS A 66 -7.70 -0.77 29.01
C HIS A 66 -8.41 -0.04 27.87
N THR A 67 -9.67 0.31 28.08
CA THR A 67 -10.40 1.22 27.19
C THR A 67 -9.83 2.63 27.29
N VAL A 68 -9.30 3.16 26.18
CA VAL A 68 -8.78 4.53 26.10
C VAL A 68 -9.79 5.50 25.46
N PHE A 69 -10.73 4.97 24.69
CA PHE A 69 -11.85 5.72 24.15
C PHE A 69 -13.08 4.81 24.02
N ASP A 70 -14.24 5.34 24.36
CA ASP A 70 -15.54 4.71 24.10
C ASP A 70 -16.63 5.78 24.12
N ALA A 71 -17.29 5.95 22.98
CA ALA A 71 -18.33 6.94 22.81
C ALA A 71 -19.58 6.66 23.67
N SER A 72 -19.94 5.39 23.87
CA SER A 72 -21.13 4.96 24.60
C SER A 72 -21.00 5.17 26.12
N THR A 73 -19.82 4.88 26.66
CA THR A 73 -19.49 5.03 28.08
C THR A 73 -18.84 6.37 28.40
N ARG A 74 -18.65 7.23 27.38
CA ARG A 74 -18.04 8.57 27.47
C ARG A 74 -16.61 8.56 28.01
N ILE A 75 -15.86 7.50 27.73
CA ILE A 75 -14.44 7.42 28.06
C ILE A 75 -13.66 8.15 26.96
N ASN A 76 -12.80 9.09 27.34
CA ASN A 76 -11.83 9.71 26.46
C ASN A 76 -10.55 10.03 27.22
N VAL A 77 -9.61 9.09 27.22
CA VAL A 77 -8.30 9.26 27.84
C VAL A 77 -7.48 10.22 26.97
N PRO A 78 -6.93 11.32 27.52
CA PRO A 78 -6.16 12.26 26.73
C PRO A 78 -4.83 11.65 26.26
N ALA A 79 -4.32 12.10 25.11
CA ALA A 79 -3.14 11.54 24.44
C ALA A 79 -1.94 11.27 25.38
N TYR A 80 -1.61 12.23 26.26
CA TYR A 80 -0.47 12.13 27.18
C TYR A 80 -0.61 11.02 28.24
N LYS A 81 -1.80 10.42 28.41
CA LYS A 81 -2.07 9.29 29.31
C LYS A 81 -2.20 7.95 28.60
N ARG A 82 -2.17 7.89 27.27
CA ARG A 82 -2.39 6.66 26.49
C ARG A 82 -1.16 5.74 26.35
N ASN A 83 -0.06 6.03 27.05
CA ASN A 83 1.22 5.30 26.97
C ASN A 83 1.75 5.04 25.54
N ILE A 84 1.53 5.96 24.60
CA ILE A 84 1.98 5.84 23.20
C ILE A 84 3.25 6.64 22.90
N GLY A 85 4.00 6.19 21.91
CA GLY A 85 5.04 6.97 21.22
C GLY A 85 4.48 7.53 19.91
N MET A 86 4.88 8.74 19.52
CA MET A 86 4.41 9.38 18.29
C MET A 86 5.61 9.96 17.53
N VAL A 87 5.72 9.60 16.24
CA VAL A 87 6.70 10.12 15.29
C VAL A 87 5.92 10.84 14.18
N PHE A 88 6.04 12.15 14.15
CA PHE A 88 5.31 13.02 13.23
C PHE A 88 6.03 13.21 11.90
N GLN A 89 5.27 13.54 10.85
CA GLN A 89 5.75 13.81 9.49
C GLN A 89 6.90 14.84 9.42
N SER A 90 6.81 15.93 10.19
CA SER A 90 7.81 17.01 10.22
C SER A 90 8.86 16.84 11.33
N TYR A 91 8.99 15.62 11.87
CA TYR A 91 9.80 15.25 13.04
C TYR A 91 9.30 15.88 14.36
N ALA A 92 8.69 17.07 14.29
CA ALA A 92 8.18 17.87 15.40
C ALA A 92 9.21 18.03 16.54
N LEU A 93 10.50 18.11 16.21
CA LEU A 93 11.56 18.35 17.20
C LEU A 93 11.46 19.79 17.71
N TRP A 94 11.68 19.99 19.01
CA TRP A 94 11.76 21.34 19.59
C TRP A 94 13.06 21.99 19.13
N PRO A 95 13.02 23.08 18.33
CA PRO A 95 14.20 23.66 17.69
C PRO A 95 15.14 24.32 18.70
N ASN A 96 14.60 24.75 19.84
CA ASN A 96 15.31 25.40 20.94
C ASN A 96 15.78 24.41 22.02
N MET A 97 15.62 23.11 21.81
CA MET A 97 16.12 22.06 22.69
C MET A 97 17.21 21.27 21.98
N THR A 98 18.22 20.83 22.71
CA THR A 98 19.23 19.88 22.20
C THR A 98 18.59 18.52 21.88
N VAL A 99 19.30 17.67 21.14
CA VAL A 99 18.88 16.28 20.88
C VAL A 99 18.60 15.53 22.18
N ARG A 100 19.50 15.67 23.17
CA ARG A 100 19.35 15.10 24.51
C ARG A 100 18.05 15.55 25.17
N GLU A 101 17.74 16.84 25.08
CA GLU A 101 16.52 17.40 25.68
C GLU A 101 15.25 16.96 24.96
N ASN A 102 15.30 16.88 23.62
CA ASN A 102 14.22 16.32 22.80
C ASN A 102 13.90 14.88 23.22
N ILE A 103 14.91 14.02 23.33
CA ILE A 103 14.76 12.62 23.75
C ILE A 103 14.34 12.52 25.23
N ARG A 104 14.84 13.40 26.11
CA ARG A 104 14.47 13.41 27.54
C ARG A 104 13.02 13.83 27.78
N TYR A 105 12.44 14.66 26.90
CA TYR A 105 11.18 15.34 27.15
C TYR A 105 10.02 14.39 27.51
N PRO A 106 9.76 13.27 26.79
CA PRO A 106 8.70 12.33 27.15
C PRO A 106 8.86 11.74 28.56
N LEU A 107 10.08 11.39 28.97
CA LEU A 107 10.36 10.88 30.32
C LEU A 107 10.05 11.93 31.39
N LYS A 108 10.39 13.19 31.13
CA LYS A 108 10.12 14.31 32.03
C LYS A 108 8.62 14.52 32.23
N VAL A 109 7.85 14.54 31.14
CA VAL A 109 6.38 14.73 31.18
C VAL A 109 5.70 13.56 31.91
N ARG A 110 6.17 12.33 31.69
CA ARG A 110 5.69 11.13 32.38
C ARG A 110 6.24 10.95 33.80
N ARG A 111 7.04 11.91 34.29
CA ARG A 111 7.65 11.91 35.64
C ARG A 111 8.53 10.66 35.91
N MET A 112 9.15 10.07 34.88
CA MET A 112 10.00 8.88 34.96
C MET A 112 11.42 9.22 35.43
N LYS A 113 11.57 9.72 36.66
CA LYS A 113 12.86 10.18 37.21
C LYS A 113 13.92 9.07 37.27
N SER A 114 13.52 7.83 37.56
CA SER A 114 14.42 6.66 37.60
C SER A 114 15.02 6.35 36.22
N ALA A 115 14.20 6.37 35.17
CA ALA A 115 14.66 6.14 33.80
C ALA A 115 15.66 7.22 33.35
N ILE A 116 15.40 8.48 33.72
CA ILE A 116 16.35 9.58 33.45
C ILE A 116 17.68 9.33 34.17
N ALA A 117 17.64 8.95 35.45
CA ALA A 117 18.84 8.67 36.23
C ALA A 117 19.62 7.44 35.72
N ALA A 118 18.92 6.47 35.12
CA ALA A 118 19.50 5.25 34.56
C ALA A 118 20.16 5.43 33.18
N GLY A 119 20.17 6.63 32.61
CA GLY A 119 20.78 6.87 31.29
C GLY A 119 19.92 6.44 30.11
N GLN A 120 18.59 6.38 30.27
CA GLN A 120 17.67 5.96 29.21
C GLN A 120 17.75 6.83 27.95
N VAL A 121 18.14 8.10 28.09
CA VAL A 121 18.33 9.04 26.97
C VAL A 121 19.49 8.59 26.08
N GLU A 122 20.60 8.23 26.69
CA GLU A 122 21.80 7.71 26.03
C GLU A 122 21.51 6.35 25.39
N THR A 123 20.78 5.47 26.09
CA THR A 123 20.36 4.18 25.53
C THR A 123 19.49 4.38 24.28
N ALA A 124 18.46 5.22 24.35
CA ALA A 124 17.57 5.49 23.22
C ALA A 124 18.32 6.15 22.04
N ALA A 125 19.24 7.08 22.31
CA ALA A 125 20.08 7.67 21.28
C ALA A 125 21.04 6.65 20.65
N GLY A 126 21.53 5.67 21.43
CA GLY A 126 22.36 4.56 20.95
C GLY A 126 21.59 3.59 20.04
N MET A 127 20.29 3.37 20.28
CA MET A 127 19.46 2.49 19.45
C MET A 127 19.33 2.98 17.99
N VAL A 128 19.49 4.29 17.77
CA VAL A 128 19.29 4.96 16.47
C VAL A 128 20.57 5.62 15.95
N ASP A 129 21.74 5.27 16.46
CA ASP A 129 23.04 5.84 16.07
C ASP A 129 23.09 7.38 16.12
N CYS A 130 22.54 7.96 17.19
CA CYS A 130 22.53 9.41 17.46
C CYS A 130 23.27 9.81 18.74
N GLY A 131 23.98 8.88 19.40
CA GLY A 131 24.69 9.16 20.66
C GLY A 131 25.69 10.33 20.58
N ALA A 132 26.46 10.42 19.48
CA ALA A 132 27.40 11.51 19.25
C ALA A 132 26.75 12.87 18.95
N LEU A 133 25.42 12.91 18.77
CA LEU A 133 24.66 14.10 18.38
C LEU A 133 23.89 14.71 19.56
N LEU A 134 23.99 14.13 20.76
CA LEU A 134 23.17 14.48 21.93
C LEU A 134 23.19 15.98 22.28
N ASP A 135 24.33 16.64 22.12
CA ASP A 135 24.50 18.04 22.51
C ASP A 135 24.29 19.02 21.34
N ARG A 136 23.87 18.53 20.17
CA ARG A 136 23.50 19.35 19.01
C ARG A 136 22.06 19.81 19.09
N TYR A 137 21.73 20.89 18.40
CA TYR A 137 20.37 21.35 18.14
C TYR A 137 19.83 20.76 16.83
N PRO A 138 18.50 20.61 16.66
CA PRO A 138 17.90 20.09 15.42
C PRO A 138 18.36 20.79 14.14
N SER A 139 18.58 22.11 14.19
CA SER A 139 19.09 22.90 13.05
C SER A 139 20.50 22.52 12.59
N GLN A 140 21.25 21.76 13.41
CA GLN A 140 22.60 21.30 13.12
C GLN A 140 22.63 19.85 12.57
N LEU A 141 21.46 19.25 12.31
CA LEU A 141 21.31 17.86 11.91
C LEU A 141 20.78 17.75 10.48
N SER A 142 21.21 16.70 9.75
CA SER A 142 20.58 16.32 8.49
C SER A 142 19.16 15.80 8.69
N GLY A 143 18.33 15.75 7.64
CA GLY A 143 16.96 15.24 7.71
C GLY A 143 16.88 13.82 8.28
N GLY A 144 17.77 12.92 7.85
CA GLY A 144 17.84 11.55 8.37
C GLY A 144 18.25 11.50 9.84
N GLN A 145 19.15 12.38 10.29
CA GLN A 145 19.52 12.48 11.70
C GLN A 145 18.34 13.01 12.54
N GLN A 146 17.61 14.02 12.06
CA GLN A 146 16.41 14.53 12.74
C GLN A 146 15.34 13.44 12.86
N GLN A 147 15.12 12.66 11.80
CA GLN A 147 14.20 11.54 11.81
C GLN A 147 14.59 10.48 12.85
N ARG A 148 15.87 10.08 12.90
CA ARG A 148 16.36 9.14 13.93
C ARG A 148 16.17 9.67 15.35
N VAL A 149 16.41 10.96 15.58
CA VAL A 149 16.15 11.61 16.88
C VAL A 149 14.65 11.58 17.21
N ALA A 150 13.77 11.80 16.24
CA ALA A 150 12.32 11.71 16.43
C ALA A 150 11.88 10.28 16.81
N VAL A 151 12.46 9.25 16.17
CA VAL A 151 12.23 7.85 16.52
C VAL A 151 12.72 7.53 17.94
N ALA A 152 13.94 7.93 18.29
CA ALA A 152 14.45 7.74 19.66
C ALA A 152 13.56 8.41 20.70
N ARG A 153 13.09 9.63 20.43
CA ARG A 153 12.13 10.33 21.29
C ARG A 153 10.81 9.56 21.42
N GLY A 154 10.31 8.97 20.33
CA GLY A 154 9.09 8.14 20.37
C GLY A 154 9.25 6.89 21.25
N LEU A 155 10.44 6.28 21.24
CA LEU A 155 10.73 5.01 21.91
C LEU A 155 11.27 5.13 23.33
N VAL A 156 11.84 6.28 23.71
CA VAL A 156 12.58 6.47 24.97
C VAL A 156 11.79 6.04 26.22
N ALA A 157 10.47 6.25 26.20
CA ALA A 157 9.58 5.96 27.31
C ALA A 157 9.00 4.54 27.27
N GLN A 158 9.49 3.67 26.38
CA GLN A 158 9.04 2.29 26.18
C GLN A 158 7.51 2.19 26.09
N PRO A 159 6.90 2.87 25.09
CA PRO A 159 5.46 2.88 24.95
C PRO A 159 4.92 1.50 24.56
N ASP A 160 3.64 1.25 24.86
CA ASP A 160 2.96 0.03 24.41
C ASP A 160 2.73 0.01 22.89
N LEU A 161 2.60 1.19 22.28
CA LEU A 161 2.33 1.37 20.86
C LEU A 161 3.08 2.60 20.32
N VAL A 162 3.69 2.45 19.15
CA VAL A 162 4.38 3.54 18.44
C VAL A 162 3.64 3.89 17.16
N LEU A 163 3.30 5.16 17.00
CA LEU A 163 2.56 5.67 15.86
C LEU A 163 3.48 6.50 14.96
N PHE A 164 3.52 6.19 13.67
CA PHE A 164 4.29 6.91 12.67
C PHE A 164 3.36 7.54 11.63
N ASP A 165 3.34 8.87 11.55
CA ASP A 165 2.49 9.63 10.61
C ASP A 165 3.34 10.15 9.44
N GLU A 166 3.39 9.39 8.34
CA GLU A 166 4.16 9.67 7.12
C GLU A 166 5.63 10.11 7.38
N PRO A 167 6.38 9.37 8.23
CA PRO A 167 7.67 9.83 8.76
C PRO A 167 8.78 9.98 7.69
N LEU A 168 8.59 9.42 6.49
CA LEU A 168 9.61 9.41 5.43
C LEU A 168 9.26 10.31 4.23
N SER A 169 8.09 10.94 4.25
CA SER A 169 7.56 11.75 3.14
C SER A 169 8.44 12.95 2.76
N ASN A 170 9.17 13.52 3.72
CA ASN A 170 10.03 14.69 3.52
C ASN A 170 11.48 14.34 3.14
N LEU A 171 11.80 13.07 2.89
CA LEU A 171 13.14 12.60 2.57
C LEU A 171 13.30 12.36 1.06
N ASP A 172 14.49 12.62 0.52
CA ASP A 172 14.88 12.18 -0.82
C ASP A 172 14.91 10.64 -0.91
N ALA A 173 14.83 10.10 -2.13
CA ALA A 173 14.67 8.66 -2.35
C ALA A 173 15.78 7.81 -1.69
N ARG A 174 17.05 8.21 -1.82
CA ARG A 174 18.17 7.43 -1.27
C ARG A 174 18.15 7.43 0.25
N LEU A 175 17.90 8.60 0.85
CA LEU A 175 17.82 8.72 2.30
C LEU A 175 16.58 8.02 2.86
N ARG A 176 15.45 8.08 2.15
CA ARG A 176 14.22 7.35 2.48
C ARG A 176 14.46 5.85 2.57
N ASP A 177 15.08 5.26 1.54
CA ASP A 177 15.39 3.82 1.53
C ASP A 177 16.29 3.42 2.70
N GLN A 178 17.31 4.23 3.00
CA GLN A 178 18.22 4.02 4.11
C GLN A 178 17.48 4.06 5.45
N VAL A 179 16.66 5.09 5.69
CA VAL A 179 15.93 5.26 6.95
C VAL A 179 14.84 4.21 7.11
N ARG A 180 14.15 3.83 6.02
CA ARG A 180 13.21 2.70 6.02
C ARG A 180 13.89 1.43 6.49
N SER A 181 15.04 1.09 5.93
CA SER A 181 15.81 -0.08 6.34
C SER A 181 16.23 -0.02 7.82
N GLN A 182 16.58 1.17 8.32
CA GLN A 182 16.91 1.36 9.74
C GLN A 182 15.71 1.15 10.66
N ILE A 183 14.53 1.65 10.29
CA ILE A 183 13.28 1.42 11.05
C ILE A 183 12.95 -0.07 11.07
N HIS A 184 13.04 -0.75 9.92
CA HIS A 184 12.80 -2.19 9.83
C HIS A 184 13.74 -2.99 10.76
N GLN A 185 15.05 -2.72 10.69
CA GLN A 185 16.05 -3.38 11.55
C GLN A 185 15.84 -3.08 13.03
N LEU A 186 15.46 -1.84 13.36
CA LEU A 186 15.14 -1.45 14.72
C LEU A 186 13.93 -2.20 15.25
N HIS A 187 12.88 -2.33 14.43
CA HIS A 187 11.70 -3.11 14.77
C HIS A 187 12.04 -4.59 14.97
N GLN A 188 12.76 -5.22 14.04
CA GLN A 188 13.18 -6.62 14.19
C GLN A 188 13.98 -6.89 15.48
N ARG A 189 14.80 -5.91 15.91
CA ARG A 189 15.62 -6.04 17.12
C ARG A 189 14.83 -5.83 18.42
N LEU A 190 13.79 -5.00 18.40
CA LEU A 190 13.09 -4.56 19.61
C LEU A 190 11.67 -5.13 19.75
N GLY A 191 11.02 -5.53 18.66
CA GLY A 191 9.67 -6.10 18.63
C GLY A 191 8.59 -5.18 19.21
N PHE A 192 8.70 -3.87 19.01
CA PHE A 192 7.69 -2.92 19.51
C PHE A 192 6.47 -2.89 18.60
N THR A 193 5.26 -2.86 19.16
CA THR A 193 4.03 -2.68 18.37
C THR A 193 4.00 -1.32 17.67
N ALA A 194 3.68 -1.31 16.38
CA ALA A 194 3.69 -0.10 15.57
C ALA A 194 2.47 0.04 14.64
N VAL A 195 2.03 1.29 14.44
CA VAL A 195 1.17 1.67 13.31
C VAL A 195 1.90 2.70 12.47
N PHE A 196 2.05 2.42 11.19
CA PHE A 196 2.77 3.26 10.23
C PHE A 196 1.84 3.71 9.12
N VAL A 197 1.70 5.02 8.94
CA VAL A 197 0.92 5.61 7.85
C VAL A 197 1.84 5.96 6.70
N THR A 198 1.49 5.49 5.50
CA THR A 198 2.16 5.89 4.27
C THR A 198 1.22 5.86 3.07
N HIS A 199 1.66 6.50 1.99
CA HIS A 199 1.08 6.38 0.66
C HIS A 199 2.01 5.62 -0.30
N ASP A 200 3.21 5.23 0.16
CA ASP A 200 4.22 4.53 -0.62
C ASP A 200 4.10 3.01 -0.43
N GLN A 201 3.91 2.29 -1.54
CA GLN A 201 3.75 0.84 -1.54
C GLN A 201 5.03 0.10 -1.17
N ALA A 202 6.20 0.61 -1.59
CA ALA A 202 7.47 -0.02 -1.28
C ALA A 202 7.79 0.11 0.20
N GLU A 203 7.38 1.21 0.85
CA GLU A 203 7.41 1.32 2.31
C GLU A 203 6.50 0.29 2.98
N ALA A 204 5.26 0.17 2.51
CA ALA A 204 4.30 -0.76 3.07
C ALA A 204 4.77 -2.21 2.99
N PHE A 205 5.20 -2.67 1.80
CA PHE A 205 5.65 -4.05 1.60
C PHE A 205 6.95 -4.37 2.33
N ALA A 206 7.84 -3.38 2.53
CA ALA A 206 9.12 -3.62 3.21
C ALA A 206 9.03 -3.57 4.74
N LEU A 207 8.06 -2.84 5.29
CA LEU A 207 7.93 -2.63 6.74
C LEU A 207 6.84 -3.47 7.39
N GLY A 208 5.72 -3.67 6.71
CA GLY A 208 4.51 -4.20 7.34
C GLY A 208 4.56 -5.70 7.58
N ASP A 209 4.19 -6.13 8.79
CA ASP A 209 3.77 -7.51 9.03
C ASP A 209 2.35 -7.72 8.50
N ARG A 210 1.50 -6.68 8.59
CA ARG A 210 0.18 -6.59 7.99
C ARG A 210 -0.06 -5.20 7.39
N LEU A 211 -0.90 -5.17 6.37
CA LEU A 211 -1.32 -3.98 5.64
C LEU A 211 -2.84 -3.81 5.76
N ALA A 212 -3.27 -2.61 6.13
CA ALA A 212 -4.65 -2.17 6.00
C ALA A 212 -4.76 -1.21 4.82
N ILE A 213 -5.29 -1.71 3.68
CA ILE A 213 -5.54 -0.90 2.49
C ILE A 213 -6.82 -0.11 2.71
N MET A 214 -6.73 1.22 2.67
CA MET A 214 -7.83 2.12 2.99
C MET A 214 -8.37 2.85 1.76
N LYS A 215 -9.69 2.97 1.67
CA LYS A 215 -10.40 3.76 0.67
C LYS A 215 -11.60 4.45 1.33
N ALA A 216 -11.75 5.75 1.09
CA ALA A 216 -12.91 6.52 1.54
C ALA A 216 -13.32 6.26 3.02
N GLY A 217 -12.34 6.21 3.93
CA GLY A 217 -12.58 6.03 5.36
C GLY A 217 -12.80 4.58 5.82
N LYS A 218 -12.72 3.59 4.92
CA LYS A 218 -12.87 2.16 5.20
C LYS A 218 -11.61 1.38 4.87
N ILE A 219 -11.50 0.19 5.45
CA ILE A 219 -10.48 -0.80 5.09
C ILE A 219 -11.06 -1.73 4.02
N GLU A 220 -10.42 -1.78 2.86
CA GLU A 220 -10.76 -2.61 1.70
C GLU A 220 -10.12 -4.00 1.78
N GLN A 221 -8.93 -4.07 2.38
CA GLN A 221 -8.23 -5.33 2.64
C GLN A 221 -7.36 -5.18 3.87
N TYR A 222 -7.39 -6.19 4.75
CA TYR A 222 -6.56 -6.27 5.94
C TYR A 222 -5.81 -7.59 6.03
N ASP A 223 -4.59 -7.64 5.50
CA ASP A 223 -3.86 -8.91 5.32
C ASP A 223 -2.33 -8.69 5.29
N THR A 224 -1.56 -9.78 5.23
CA THR A 224 -0.10 -9.74 5.06
C THR A 224 0.29 -9.10 3.71
N PRO A 225 1.48 -8.48 3.60
CA PRO A 225 2.02 -7.96 2.34
C PRO A 225 1.91 -8.93 1.16
N GLU A 226 2.28 -10.19 1.40
CA GLU A 226 2.28 -11.23 0.37
C GLU A 226 0.87 -11.51 -0.14
N ARG A 227 -0.11 -11.65 0.76
CA ARG A 227 -1.51 -11.90 0.38
C ARG A 227 -2.16 -10.69 -0.27
N VAL A 228 -1.88 -9.47 0.19
CA VAL A 228 -2.33 -8.25 -0.48
C VAL A 228 -1.79 -8.18 -1.90
N TYR A 229 -0.50 -8.50 -2.10
CA TYR A 229 0.11 -8.50 -3.41
C TYR A 229 -0.43 -9.64 -4.30
N GLN A 230 -0.38 -10.88 -3.86
CA GLN A 230 -0.71 -12.04 -4.70
C GLN A 230 -2.23 -12.23 -4.92
N THR A 231 -3.03 -11.89 -3.92
CA THR A 231 -4.48 -12.11 -3.85
C THR A 231 -5.20 -10.86 -3.36
N PRO A 232 -5.18 -9.75 -4.13
CA PRO A 232 -5.94 -8.55 -3.79
C PRO A 232 -7.44 -8.87 -3.70
N SER A 233 -8.16 -8.28 -2.74
CA SER A 233 -9.56 -8.59 -2.44
C SER A 233 -10.59 -7.93 -3.37
N SER A 234 -10.18 -6.93 -4.15
CA SER A 234 -11.07 -6.20 -5.05
C SER A 234 -10.29 -5.59 -6.22
N ASP A 235 -11.03 -5.20 -7.28
CA ASP A 235 -10.49 -4.44 -8.42
C ASP A 235 -9.73 -3.19 -7.96
N TYR A 236 -10.27 -2.51 -6.95
CA TYR A 236 -9.64 -1.33 -6.36
C TYR A 236 -8.29 -1.67 -5.75
N VAL A 237 -8.21 -2.71 -4.91
CA VAL A 237 -6.94 -3.08 -4.27
C VAL A 237 -5.93 -3.52 -5.33
N ALA A 238 -6.36 -4.34 -6.30
CA ALA A 238 -5.53 -4.78 -7.42
C ALA A 238 -4.93 -3.60 -8.21
N ALA A 239 -5.77 -2.64 -8.60
CA ALA A 239 -5.31 -1.42 -9.27
C ALA A 239 -4.35 -0.62 -8.38
N PHE A 240 -4.68 -0.48 -7.10
CA PHE A 240 -3.92 0.29 -6.15
C PHE A 240 -2.52 -0.30 -5.88
N ILE A 241 -2.34 -1.63 -5.93
CA ILE A 241 -1.05 -2.31 -5.73
C ILE A 241 -0.24 -2.51 -7.01
N GLY A 242 -0.58 -1.82 -8.11
CA GLY A 242 0.21 -1.82 -9.34
C GLY A 242 -0.25 -2.78 -10.44
N MET A 243 -1.43 -3.40 -10.33
CA MET A 243 -2.03 -4.12 -11.47
C MET A 243 -2.67 -3.13 -12.46
N ALA A 244 -1.81 -2.43 -13.21
CA ALA A 244 -2.19 -1.31 -14.07
C ALA A 244 -3.02 -1.74 -15.28
N ASN A 245 -2.83 -2.96 -15.79
CA ASN A 245 -3.57 -3.46 -16.93
C ASN A 245 -4.97 -3.86 -16.53
N ARG A 246 -5.96 -3.39 -17.28
CA ARG A 246 -7.37 -3.67 -17.08
C ARG A 246 -7.96 -4.24 -18.37
N LEU A 247 -8.53 -5.43 -18.28
CA LEU A 247 -9.21 -6.11 -19.37
C LEU A 247 -10.69 -6.22 -19.04
N GLU A 248 -11.55 -5.80 -19.97
CA GLU A 248 -12.98 -6.07 -19.86
C GLU A 248 -13.28 -7.49 -20.34
N LEU A 249 -13.87 -8.29 -19.46
CA LEU A 249 -14.19 -9.69 -19.71
C LEU A 249 -15.70 -9.90 -19.74
N VAL A 250 -16.16 -10.72 -20.68
CA VAL A 250 -17.56 -11.11 -20.80
C VAL A 250 -17.63 -12.64 -20.76
N ARG A 251 -18.47 -13.19 -19.89
CA ARG A 251 -18.75 -14.63 -19.85
C ARG A 251 -19.75 -14.96 -20.95
N ARG A 252 -19.31 -15.70 -21.97
CA ARG A 252 -20.14 -16.24 -23.06
C ARG A 252 -20.53 -17.70 -22.76
N HIS A 253 -21.35 -18.30 -23.61
CA HIS A 253 -21.72 -19.72 -23.48
C HIS A 253 -20.51 -20.65 -23.59
N GLU A 254 -19.55 -20.31 -24.47
CA GLU A 254 -18.40 -21.15 -24.79
C GLU A 254 -17.16 -20.85 -23.92
N GLY A 255 -17.22 -19.85 -23.03
CA GLY A 255 -16.08 -19.45 -22.21
C GLY A 255 -16.02 -17.94 -21.97
N TRP A 256 -14.84 -17.43 -21.65
CA TRP A 256 -14.62 -15.99 -21.45
C TRP A 256 -14.05 -15.34 -22.72
N THR A 257 -14.47 -14.11 -22.99
CA THR A 257 -13.92 -13.30 -24.08
C THR A 257 -13.57 -11.91 -23.57
N THR A 258 -12.50 -11.29 -24.12
CA THR A 258 -12.28 -9.87 -23.92
C THR A 258 -13.33 -9.03 -24.67
N ARG A 259 -13.38 -7.72 -24.41
CA ARG A 259 -14.22 -6.78 -25.17
C ARG A 259 -13.89 -6.74 -26.66
N ALA A 260 -12.62 -6.98 -27.03
CA ALA A 260 -12.19 -7.10 -28.42
C ALA A 260 -12.62 -8.44 -29.07
N GLY A 261 -13.30 -9.33 -28.33
CA GLY A 261 -13.82 -10.61 -28.83
C GLY A 261 -12.79 -11.75 -28.83
N ALA A 262 -11.59 -11.55 -28.28
CA ALA A 262 -10.59 -12.60 -28.19
C ALA A 262 -10.97 -13.59 -27.07
N PRO A 263 -10.96 -14.92 -27.34
CA PRO A 263 -11.20 -15.91 -26.30
C PRO A 263 -10.08 -15.87 -25.26
N VAL A 264 -10.45 -15.97 -23.99
CA VAL A 264 -9.53 -16.02 -22.86
C VAL A 264 -9.83 -17.29 -22.08
N ASP A 265 -8.86 -18.21 -22.07
CA ASP A 265 -8.92 -19.36 -21.18
C ASP A 265 -8.62 -18.90 -19.74
N LEU A 266 -9.58 -19.12 -18.85
CA LEU A 266 -9.48 -18.75 -17.44
C LEU A 266 -9.37 -19.97 -16.52
N ASP A 267 -9.22 -21.19 -17.04
CA ASP A 267 -9.18 -22.41 -16.22
C ASP A 267 -8.08 -22.39 -15.16
N ALA A 268 -6.99 -21.64 -15.41
CA ALA A 268 -5.89 -21.46 -14.48
C ALA A 268 -5.85 -20.07 -13.80
N ALA A 269 -6.83 -19.18 -14.06
CA ALA A 269 -6.89 -17.85 -13.47
C ALA A 269 -7.49 -17.86 -12.05
N VAL A 270 -7.16 -16.85 -11.24
CA VAL A 270 -7.83 -16.65 -9.94
C VAL A 270 -9.05 -15.76 -10.17
N VAL A 271 -10.23 -16.38 -10.12
CA VAL A 271 -11.52 -15.73 -10.36
C VAL A 271 -12.23 -15.50 -9.03
N GLN A 272 -12.61 -14.26 -8.75
CA GLN A 272 -13.37 -13.91 -7.54
C GLN A 272 -14.86 -13.77 -7.85
N GLY A 273 -15.67 -14.67 -7.27
CA GLY A 273 -17.12 -14.71 -7.47
C GLY A 273 -17.56 -15.79 -8.46
N ASP A 274 -18.87 -16.02 -8.50
CA ASP A 274 -19.51 -16.94 -9.44
C ASP A 274 -20.09 -16.15 -10.61
N TYR A 275 -19.82 -16.61 -11.84
CA TYR A 275 -20.21 -15.92 -13.06
C TYR A 275 -21.03 -16.82 -13.97
N ILE A 276 -22.14 -16.29 -14.47
CA ILE A 276 -23.02 -16.93 -15.47
C ILE A 276 -22.86 -16.26 -16.84
N THR A 277 -23.43 -16.88 -17.87
CA THR A 277 -23.40 -16.30 -19.22
C THR A 277 -24.11 -14.95 -19.25
N GLY A 278 -23.45 -13.95 -19.83
CA GLY A 278 -23.89 -12.56 -19.87
C GLY A 278 -23.24 -11.67 -18.81
N ASP A 279 -22.52 -12.26 -17.85
CA ASP A 279 -21.85 -11.50 -16.81
C ASP A 279 -20.61 -10.79 -17.37
N THR A 280 -20.37 -9.60 -16.83
CA THR A 280 -19.14 -8.85 -17.08
C THR A 280 -18.22 -8.91 -15.86
N ALA A 281 -16.93 -8.98 -16.13
CA ALA A 281 -15.89 -9.01 -15.12
C ALA A 281 -14.70 -8.16 -15.54
N VAL A 282 -13.87 -7.78 -14.57
CA VAL A 282 -12.65 -7.01 -14.81
C VAL A 282 -11.45 -7.91 -14.54
N GLY A 283 -10.65 -8.14 -15.57
CA GLY A 283 -9.34 -8.78 -15.46
C GLY A 283 -8.26 -7.75 -15.14
N ARG A 284 -7.37 -8.07 -14.21
CA ARG A 284 -6.19 -7.26 -13.86
C ARG A 284 -4.90 -8.04 -14.02
N LEU A 285 -3.88 -7.36 -14.54
CA LEU A 285 -2.51 -7.85 -14.68
C LEU A 285 -1.52 -6.76 -14.31
N ARG A 286 -0.34 -7.14 -13.84
CA ARG A 286 0.77 -6.18 -13.69
C ARG A 286 1.49 -5.98 -15.02
N PRO A 287 2.15 -4.84 -15.24
CA PRO A 287 2.96 -4.64 -16.44
C PRO A 287 4.03 -5.72 -16.66
N GLU A 288 4.59 -6.27 -15.59
CA GLU A 288 5.55 -7.38 -15.63
C GLU A 288 4.94 -8.77 -15.86
N ASP A 289 3.62 -8.92 -15.78
CA ASP A 289 2.93 -10.18 -16.09
C ASP A 289 2.70 -10.34 -17.61
N LEU A 290 2.93 -9.28 -18.41
CA LEU A 290 2.77 -9.27 -19.86
C LEU A 290 4.14 -9.41 -20.56
N ALA A 291 4.15 -10.10 -21.69
CA ALA A 291 5.31 -10.26 -22.56
C ALA A 291 5.06 -9.64 -23.94
N LEU A 292 6.13 -9.15 -24.58
CA LEU A 292 6.08 -8.62 -25.95
C LEU A 292 6.66 -9.62 -26.95
N HIS A 293 6.02 -9.73 -28.10
CA HIS A 293 6.39 -10.61 -29.20
C HIS A 293 6.23 -9.90 -30.55
N HIS A 294 6.89 -10.42 -31.58
CA HIS A 294 6.72 -9.93 -32.96
C HIS A 294 5.51 -10.53 -33.65
N SER A 295 5.12 -11.75 -33.28
CA SER A 295 4.01 -12.47 -33.88
C SER A 295 3.34 -13.43 -32.90
N LEU A 296 2.14 -13.90 -33.23
CA LEU A 296 1.40 -14.85 -32.40
C LEU A 296 2.10 -16.22 -32.32
N ASP A 297 2.96 -16.57 -33.29
CA ASP A 297 3.70 -17.84 -33.31
C ASP A 297 4.78 -17.92 -32.21
N GLU A 298 5.18 -16.78 -31.66
CA GLU A 298 6.14 -16.68 -30.54
C GLU A 298 5.47 -16.81 -29.17
N VAL A 299 4.14 -16.72 -29.11
CA VAL A 299 3.38 -16.85 -27.86
C VAL A 299 3.45 -18.29 -27.38
N ARG A 300 3.75 -18.46 -26.08
CA ARG A 300 3.84 -19.78 -25.47
C ARG A 300 2.48 -20.48 -25.53
N ALA A 301 2.49 -21.78 -25.80
CA ALA A 301 1.27 -22.58 -25.77
C ALA A 301 0.58 -22.46 -24.40
N GLY A 302 -0.71 -22.08 -24.40
CA GLY A 302 -1.52 -21.85 -23.20
C GLY A 302 -1.50 -20.41 -22.69
N ASP A 303 -0.62 -19.54 -23.19
CA ASP A 303 -0.71 -18.10 -22.93
C ASP A 303 -1.75 -17.44 -23.85
N VAL A 304 -2.36 -16.36 -23.37
CA VAL A 304 -3.32 -15.56 -24.14
C VAL A 304 -2.56 -14.47 -24.87
N GLY A 305 -2.68 -14.41 -26.20
CA GLY A 305 -2.00 -13.44 -27.05
C GLY A 305 -2.97 -12.46 -27.73
N PHE A 306 -2.59 -11.20 -27.80
CA PHE A 306 -3.32 -10.12 -28.47
C PHE A 306 -2.43 -9.45 -29.50
N VAL A 307 -2.97 -9.25 -30.69
CA VAL A 307 -2.36 -8.35 -31.67
C VAL A 307 -2.71 -6.92 -31.27
N GLY A 308 -1.72 -6.04 -31.30
CA GLY A 308 -1.91 -4.62 -31.01
C GLY A 308 -0.90 -3.76 -31.74
N GLU A 309 -1.02 -2.45 -31.52
CA GLU A 309 -0.15 -1.44 -32.11
C GLU A 309 0.64 -0.70 -31.04
N LEU A 310 1.91 -0.41 -31.32
CA LEU A 310 2.77 0.37 -30.43
C LEU A 310 2.23 1.79 -30.29
N VAL A 311 1.91 2.21 -29.08
CA VAL A 311 1.49 3.59 -28.78
C VAL A 311 2.68 4.40 -28.31
N THR A 312 3.41 3.90 -27.31
CA THR A 312 4.65 4.52 -26.80
C THR A 312 5.64 3.47 -26.31
N SER A 313 6.93 3.82 -26.27
CA SER A 313 7.98 3.02 -25.67
C SER A 313 9.01 3.94 -25.03
N GLU A 314 9.13 3.88 -23.71
CA GLU A 314 10.00 4.74 -22.91
C GLU A 314 11.12 3.92 -22.27
N TYR A 315 12.37 4.36 -22.43
CA TYR A 315 13.52 3.65 -21.85
C TYR A 315 13.67 3.95 -20.35
N GLY A 316 13.45 2.93 -19.51
CA GLY A 316 13.56 3.00 -18.05
C GLY A 316 14.87 2.43 -17.48
N GLY A 317 15.88 2.16 -18.33
CA GLY A 317 17.15 1.55 -17.91
C GLY A 317 17.18 0.04 -18.14
N ARG A 318 16.72 -0.76 -17.17
CA ARG A 318 16.69 -2.24 -17.30
C ARG A 318 15.50 -2.74 -18.12
N TYR A 319 14.51 -1.90 -18.31
CA TYR A 319 13.29 -2.22 -19.04
C TYR A 319 12.86 -1.02 -19.89
N PHE A 320 11.95 -1.28 -20.82
CA PHE A 320 11.13 -0.28 -21.47
C PHE A 320 9.71 -0.34 -20.87
N ASP A 321 9.15 0.81 -20.52
CA ASP A 321 7.71 0.91 -20.28
C ASP A 321 7.06 1.12 -21.66
N VAL A 322 6.31 0.12 -22.12
CA VAL A 322 5.71 0.06 -23.46
C VAL A 322 4.20 0.13 -23.33
N THR A 323 3.57 1.02 -24.08
CA THR A 323 2.10 1.10 -24.17
C THR A 323 1.65 0.55 -25.52
N VAL A 324 0.65 -0.32 -25.49
CA VAL A 324 0.12 -1.04 -26.65
C VAL A 324 -1.39 -0.85 -26.71
N ASP A 325 -1.92 -0.49 -27.88
CA ASP A 325 -3.36 -0.52 -28.13
C ASP A 325 -3.76 -1.90 -28.66
N ALA A 326 -4.53 -2.65 -27.89
CA ALA A 326 -5.03 -3.97 -28.24
C ALA A 326 -6.56 -3.91 -28.40
N GLY A 327 -7.03 -3.51 -29.59
CA GLY A 327 -8.46 -3.46 -29.89
C GLY A 327 -9.24 -2.41 -29.11
N GLY A 328 -8.61 -1.27 -28.80
CA GLY A 328 -9.19 -0.16 -28.03
C GLY A 328 -8.91 -0.21 -26.54
N GLU A 329 -8.27 -1.28 -26.03
CA GLU A 329 -7.77 -1.38 -24.67
C GLU A 329 -6.27 -1.05 -24.64
N GLN A 330 -5.87 -0.13 -23.75
CA GLN A 330 -4.47 0.24 -23.58
C GLN A 330 -3.80 -0.70 -22.57
N LEU A 331 -2.78 -1.42 -23.02
CA LEU A 331 -1.97 -2.32 -22.21
C LEU A 331 -0.57 -1.74 -21.98
N TYR A 332 -0.15 -1.74 -20.72
CA TYR A 332 1.15 -1.32 -20.25
C TYR A 332 2.01 -2.56 -20.00
N VAL A 333 3.15 -2.64 -20.68
CA VAL A 333 4.07 -3.78 -20.60
C VAL A 333 5.42 -3.28 -20.14
N ARG A 334 6.01 -3.96 -19.15
CA ARG A 334 7.39 -3.72 -18.73
C ARG A 334 8.31 -4.72 -19.43
N ALA A 335 8.80 -4.33 -20.61
CA ALA A 335 9.61 -5.19 -21.46
C ALA A 335 11.10 -5.13 -21.09
N ASP A 336 11.77 -6.27 -21.00
CA ASP A 336 13.20 -6.34 -20.73
C ASP A 336 14.02 -5.60 -21.80
N ALA A 337 14.92 -4.69 -21.38
CA ALA A 337 15.67 -3.84 -22.29
C ALA A 337 16.78 -4.57 -23.05
N GLU A 338 17.32 -5.67 -22.51
CA GLU A 338 18.32 -6.50 -23.17
C GLU A 338 17.68 -7.33 -24.29
N LEU A 339 16.51 -7.91 -24.02
CA LEU A 339 15.77 -8.72 -24.98
C LEU A 339 15.11 -7.88 -26.07
N HIS A 340 14.41 -6.79 -25.72
CA HIS A 340 13.57 -6.04 -26.66
C HIS A 340 14.18 -4.71 -27.13
N GLY A 341 15.28 -4.26 -26.51
CA GLY A 341 15.76 -2.89 -26.73
C GLY A 341 16.31 -2.61 -28.12
N ARG A 342 16.78 -3.61 -28.88
CA ARG A 342 17.28 -3.39 -30.25
C ARG A 342 16.16 -2.96 -31.18
N TRP A 343 15.00 -3.61 -31.11
CA TRP A 343 13.89 -3.33 -32.02
C TRP A 343 13.02 -2.19 -31.50
N LEU A 344 12.79 -2.08 -30.18
CA LEU A 344 11.99 -0.99 -29.60
C LEU A 344 12.56 0.41 -29.89
N ARG A 345 13.89 0.54 -30.00
CA ARG A 345 14.54 1.82 -30.39
C ARG A 345 14.30 2.20 -31.84
N GLY A 346 14.00 1.23 -32.71
CA GLY A 346 13.72 1.45 -34.12
C GLY A 346 12.23 1.42 -34.46
N ALA A 347 11.39 1.01 -33.52
CA ALA A 347 9.94 0.94 -33.71
C ALA A 347 9.32 2.34 -33.71
N THR A 348 8.30 2.53 -34.55
CA THR A 348 7.51 3.77 -34.61
C THR A 348 6.12 3.53 -34.04
N VAL A 349 5.46 4.60 -33.58
CA VAL A 349 4.04 4.54 -33.21
C VAL A 349 3.22 3.91 -34.36
N GLY A 350 2.29 3.02 -34.02
CA GLY A 350 1.52 2.22 -34.97
C GLY A 350 2.20 0.93 -35.45
N SER A 351 3.43 0.64 -35.00
CA SER A 351 4.09 -0.63 -35.36
C SER A 351 3.28 -1.81 -34.81
N PRO A 352 2.97 -2.84 -35.63
CA PRO A 352 2.28 -4.02 -35.14
C PRO A 352 3.18 -4.82 -34.20
N LEU A 353 2.59 -5.31 -33.12
CA LEU A 353 3.25 -6.20 -32.17
C LEU A 353 2.22 -7.11 -31.49
N VAL A 354 2.72 -8.11 -30.76
CA VAL A 354 1.88 -9.02 -30.00
C VAL A 354 2.20 -8.90 -28.53
N VAL A 355 1.16 -8.87 -27.70
CA VAL A 355 1.27 -8.90 -26.25
C VAL A 355 0.68 -10.20 -25.76
N SER A 356 1.35 -10.89 -24.83
CA SER A 356 0.79 -12.09 -24.22
C SER A 356 0.85 -12.08 -22.71
N PHE A 357 0.04 -12.90 -22.06
CA PHE A 357 0.14 -13.19 -20.63
C PHE A 357 -0.27 -14.63 -20.33
N SER A 358 0.21 -15.16 -19.20
CA SER A 358 -0.27 -16.44 -18.68
C SER A 358 -1.56 -16.27 -17.90
N PRO A 359 -2.61 -17.09 -18.13
CA PRO A 359 -3.86 -17.04 -17.37
C PRO A 359 -3.67 -17.09 -15.84
N THR A 360 -2.63 -17.78 -15.37
CA THR A 360 -2.29 -17.90 -13.93
C THR A 360 -1.97 -16.56 -13.26
N LYS A 361 -1.58 -15.55 -14.04
CA LYS A 361 -1.27 -14.20 -13.57
C LYS A 361 -2.49 -13.29 -13.53
N LEU A 362 -3.54 -13.64 -14.27
CA LEU A 362 -4.77 -12.86 -14.31
C LEU A 362 -5.50 -12.96 -12.98
N ARG A 363 -6.01 -11.82 -12.51
CA ARG A 363 -6.96 -11.73 -11.40
C ARG A 363 -8.27 -11.19 -11.92
N VAL A 364 -9.37 -11.85 -11.64
CA VAL A 364 -10.69 -11.48 -12.16
C VAL A 364 -11.60 -11.05 -11.02
N PHE A 365 -12.21 -9.88 -11.17
CA PHE A 365 -13.06 -9.23 -10.18
C PHE A 365 -14.45 -8.93 -10.75
N PRO A 366 -15.49 -8.82 -9.90
CA PRO A 366 -16.80 -8.37 -10.33
C PRO A 366 -16.71 -6.99 -10.99
N HIS A 367 -17.42 -6.79 -12.10
CA HIS A 367 -17.48 -5.48 -12.74
C HIS A 367 -18.24 -4.49 -11.83
N PRO A 368 -17.69 -3.29 -11.55
CA PRO A 368 -18.28 -2.35 -10.60
C PRO A 368 -19.72 -1.91 -10.95
N ASP A 369 -20.06 -1.89 -12.24
CA ASP A 369 -21.41 -1.50 -12.68
C ASP A 369 -22.42 -2.65 -12.72
N GLY A 370 -22.00 -3.93 -12.59
CA GLY A 370 -22.87 -5.11 -12.66
C GLY A 370 -23.65 -5.27 -13.99
N HIS A 371 -23.43 -6.36 -14.73
CA HIS A 371 -24.08 -6.62 -16.03
C HIS A 371 -24.13 -5.39 -16.96
N VAL A 372 -22.99 -5.02 -17.53
CA VAL A 372 -23.01 -4.05 -18.62
C VAL A 372 -23.47 -4.77 -19.87
N ASP A 373 -24.65 -4.44 -20.37
CA ASP A 373 -25.18 -4.92 -21.66
C ASP A 373 -24.30 -4.34 -22.79
N LEU A 374 -23.16 -4.98 -23.04
CA LEU A 374 -22.29 -4.67 -24.16
C LEU A 374 -22.91 -5.26 -25.43
N GLN A 375 -23.94 -4.60 -25.96
CA GLN A 375 -24.29 -4.74 -27.36
C GLN A 375 -23.16 -4.16 -28.21
N VAL A 376 -22.23 -5.00 -28.64
CA VAL A 376 -21.26 -4.71 -29.70
C VAL A 376 -21.29 -5.87 -30.70
N PRO A 377 -21.29 -5.62 -32.03
CA PRO A 377 -21.75 -6.60 -33.02
C PRO A 377 -20.79 -7.77 -33.14
N VAL A 378 -21.35 -8.98 -33.24
CA VAL A 378 -20.64 -10.17 -33.71
C VAL A 378 -20.24 -9.92 -35.16
N LEU A 379 -18.97 -9.60 -35.41
CA LEU A 379 -18.42 -9.75 -36.75
C LEU A 379 -18.31 -11.25 -37.01
N ALA A 380 -19.24 -11.73 -37.84
CA ALA A 380 -19.36 -13.11 -38.26
C ALA A 380 -18.04 -13.63 -38.83
N GLN A 381 -17.67 -14.83 -38.38
CA GLN A 381 -16.77 -15.73 -39.08
C GLN A 381 -17.24 -15.90 -40.53
N ALA A 382 -16.44 -15.49 -41.51
CA ALA A 382 -16.57 -16.01 -42.87
C ALA A 382 -15.64 -17.22 -42.97
N ALA A 383 -16.26 -18.39 -42.78
CA ALA A 383 -15.65 -19.69 -43.02
C ALA A 383 -15.30 -19.88 -44.51
N ARG A 384 -14.27 -20.70 -44.71
CA ARG A 384 -13.89 -21.38 -45.94
C ARG A 384 -15.11 -21.88 -46.72
N SER A 385 -15.11 -21.70 -48.03
CA SER A 385 -15.67 -22.69 -48.95
C SER A 385 -14.69 -22.89 -50.10
N GLU A 386 -14.17 -24.11 -50.18
CA GLU A 386 -13.57 -24.68 -51.37
C GLU A 386 -14.65 -24.84 -52.43
N ALA A 387 -14.33 -24.42 -53.66
CA ALA A 387 -14.78 -25.01 -54.91
C ALA A 387 -13.71 -24.73 -55.96
#